data_AF-A0A820RYU1-F1
#
_entry.id   AF-A0A820RYU1-F1
#
_cell.length_a   1.000
_cell.length_b   1.000
_cell.length_c   1.000
_cell.angle_alpha   90.00
_cell.angle_beta   90.00
_cell.angle_gamma   90.00
#
_symmetry.space_group_name_H-M   'P 1'
#
loop_
_entity.id
_entity.type
_entity.pdbx_description
1 polymer ?
#
loop_
_entity_poly.entity_id
_entity_poly.type
_entity_poly.pdbx_seq_one_letter_code
_entity_poly.pdbx_strand_id
1 'polypeptide(L)'
;QHMTSGTPYIKGLYYPINERTKGIKKDEVIKLIRQAGQLILQGFSLPVQPRENLAADGQLFVEMCEKDKEFCTSVTTRSPHKKFICLEFWVEDFVHEHNQWKDGGYIDNGQNISCSFNRSLLRQLREKYGIKHYFENSSKPFII
;
A
#
# COMPACT_ATOMS: atom_id res chain seq x y z
N GLN A 1 11.87 -17.41 -9.83
CA GLN A 1 12.43 -16.46 -8.85
C GLN A 1 11.24 -15.84 -8.12
N HIS A 2 10.86 -16.39 -6.96
CA HIS A 2 9.63 -16.02 -6.24
C HIS A 2 9.95 -14.89 -5.28
N MET A 3 9.51 -13.66 -5.59
CA MET A 3 9.54 -12.60 -4.58
C MET A 3 8.69 -13.04 -3.38
N THR A 4 9.31 -12.94 -2.21
CA THR A 4 8.85 -13.31 -0.89
C THR A 4 7.43 -12.81 -0.61
N SER A 5 6.45 -13.68 -0.88
CA SER A 5 5.04 -13.54 -0.52
C SER A 5 4.81 -13.77 0.99
N GLY A 6 5.82 -13.51 1.82
CA GLY A 6 5.87 -13.94 3.21
C GLY A 6 5.23 -12.97 4.20
N THR A 7 4.87 -11.75 3.80
CA THR A 7 4.32 -10.79 4.77
C THR A 7 3.58 -9.64 4.06
N PRO A 8 2.24 -9.51 4.18
CA PRO A 8 1.53 -8.33 3.69
C PRO A 8 2.07 -7.03 4.33
N TYR A 9 2.62 -7.11 5.54
CA TYR A 9 3.26 -6.00 6.25
C TYR A 9 4.56 -5.51 5.58
N ILE A 10 5.31 -6.36 4.86
CA ILE A 10 6.59 -5.95 4.23
C ILE A 10 6.34 -5.09 2.99
N LYS A 11 5.22 -5.27 2.30
CA LYS A 11 4.88 -4.46 1.12
C LYS A 11 4.67 -2.98 1.49
N GLY A 12 4.18 -2.70 2.70
CA GLY A 12 4.04 -1.33 3.24
C GLY A 12 5.29 -0.76 3.93
N LEU A 13 6.44 -1.45 3.88
CA LEU A 13 7.69 -0.94 4.47
C LEU A 13 8.48 -0.03 3.51
N TYR A 14 8.13 -0.01 2.23
CA TYR A 14 8.87 0.80 1.25
C TYR A 14 8.26 2.18 1.15
N TYR A 15 8.96 3.16 1.74
CA TYR A 15 8.88 4.61 1.51
C TYR A 15 7.46 5.20 1.31
N PRO A 16 7.00 6.13 2.17
CA PRO A 16 5.68 6.74 2.05
C PRO A 16 5.38 7.15 0.61
N ILE A 17 4.23 6.71 0.10
CA ILE A 17 3.93 6.77 -1.33
C ILE A 17 4.06 8.17 -1.92
N ASN A 18 3.71 9.20 -1.13
CA ASN A 18 3.80 10.62 -1.50
C ASN A 18 5.25 11.13 -1.67
N GLU A 19 6.23 10.43 -1.10
CA GLU A 19 7.64 10.84 -1.10
C GLU A 19 8.44 10.14 -2.23
N ARG A 20 7.89 9.09 -2.86
CA ARG A 20 8.62 8.29 -3.87
C ARG A 20 9.02 9.11 -5.10
N THR A 21 8.13 9.96 -5.61
CA THR A 21 8.40 10.80 -6.79
C THR A 21 9.43 11.90 -6.54
N LYS A 22 9.73 12.22 -5.27
CA LYS A 22 10.69 13.26 -4.89
C LYS A 22 12.13 12.75 -4.85
N GLY A 23 12.34 11.45 -5.08
CA GLY A 23 13.65 10.80 -4.99
C GLY A 23 14.16 10.66 -3.55
N ILE A 24 15.27 9.96 -3.40
CA ILE A 24 15.92 9.74 -2.11
C ILE A 24 16.79 10.96 -1.78
N LYS A 25 16.45 11.67 -0.71
CA LYS A 25 17.25 12.81 -0.23
C LYS A 25 18.36 12.33 0.71
N LYS A 26 19.60 12.71 0.43
CA LYS A 26 20.78 12.35 1.23
C LYS A 26 20.57 12.61 2.74
N ASP A 27 20.01 13.77 3.09
CA ASP A 27 19.82 14.15 4.49
C ASP A 27 18.77 13.29 5.21
N GLU A 28 17.70 12.89 4.51
CA GLU A 28 16.70 11.97 5.06
C GLU A 28 17.29 10.58 5.28
N VAL A 29 18.16 10.11 4.37
CA VAL A 29 18.88 8.85 4.54
C VAL A 29 19.80 8.90 5.76
N ILE A 30 20.57 9.98 5.91
CA ILE A 30 21.45 10.15 7.08
C ILE A 30 20.63 10.17 8.38
N LYS A 31 19.47 10.82 8.37
CA LYS A 31 18.55 10.85 9.52
C LYS A 31 18.04 9.45 9.87
N LEU A 32 17.60 8.66 8.87
CA LEU A 32 17.16 7.28 9.07
C LEU A 32 18.29 6.39 9.61
N ILE A 33 19.51 6.52 9.11
CA ILE A 33 20.68 5.78 9.61
C ILE A 33 20.95 6.11 11.08
N ARG A 34 20.88 7.39 11.46
CA ARG A 34 21.05 7.82 12.86
C ARG A 34 19.95 7.26 13.76
N GLN A 35 18.70 7.29 13.30
CA GLN A 35 17.57 6.71 14.03
C GLN A 35 17.75 5.20 14.22
N ALA A 36 18.16 4.48 13.18
CA ALA A 36 18.46 3.06 13.27
C ALA A 36 19.58 2.78 14.29
N GLY A 37 20.65 3.58 14.29
CA GLY A 37 21.72 3.50 15.29
C GLY A 37 21.23 3.73 16.72
N GLN A 38 20.35 4.71 16.94
CA GLN A 38 19.74 4.96 18.25
C GLN A 38 18.85 3.80 18.71
N LEU A 39 18.06 3.23 17.80
CA LEU A 39 17.21 2.07 18.09
C LEU A 39 18.03 0.83 18.45
N ILE A 40 19.20 0.63 17.84
CA ILE A 40 20.12 -0.45 18.21
C ILE A 40 20.67 -0.25 19.63
N LEU A 41 21.05 0.99 19.98
CA LEU A 41 21.62 1.31 21.29
C LEU A 41 20.58 1.25 22.42
N GLN A 42 19.34 1.65 22.15
CA GLN A 42 18.24 1.66 23.12
C GLN A 42 17.57 0.29 23.27
N GLY A 43 17.83 -0.63 22.35
CA GLY A 43 17.15 -1.91 22.24
C GLY A 43 15.77 -1.76 21.59
N PHE A 44 15.39 -2.76 20.81
CA PHE A 44 14.07 -2.87 20.20
C PHE A 44 13.24 -3.92 20.94
N SER A 45 11.97 -3.62 21.21
CA SER A 45 11.03 -4.61 21.72
C SER A 45 10.82 -5.70 20.68
N LEU A 46 11.08 -6.96 21.08
CA LEU A 46 10.79 -8.13 20.27
C LEU A 46 9.66 -8.94 20.93
N PRO A 47 8.60 -9.29 20.18
CA PRO A 47 8.37 -8.96 18.77
C PRO A 47 7.94 -7.49 18.57
N VAL A 48 8.38 -6.86 17.47
CA VAL A 48 7.90 -5.53 17.06
C VAL A 48 6.41 -5.66 16.73
N GLN A 49 5.56 -4.78 17.26
CA GLN A 49 4.13 -4.85 16.94
C GLN A 49 3.93 -4.60 15.44
N PRO A 50 3.17 -5.44 14.72
CA PRO A 50 3.01 -5.31 13.27
C PRO A 50 2.48 -3.96 12.77
N ARG A 51 1.87 -3.14 13.65
CA ARG A 51 1.33 -1.81 13.34
C ARG A 51 2.31 -0.66 13.58
N GLU A 52 3.32 -0.84 14.43
CA GLU A 52 4.18 0.26 14.90
C GLU A 52 5.13 0.78 13.82
N ASN A 53 5.51 -0.06 12.86
CA ASN A 53 6.53 0.28 11.85
C ASN A 53 6.00 0.28 10.41
N LEU A 54 4.69 0.47 10.21
CA LEU A 54 4.10 0.56 8.87
C LEU A 54 4.10 2.00 8.37
N ALA A 55 4.40 2.19 7.08
CA ALA A 55 4.12 3.46 6.42
C ALA A 55 2.61 3.73 6.34
N ALA A 56 2.22 4.97 6.06
CA ALA A 56 0.84 5.44 6.10
C ALA A 56 -0.13 4.61 5.23
N ASP A 57 0.32 4.16 4.07
CA ASP A 57 -0.38 3.26 3.17
C ASP A 57 -0.54 1.85 3.75
N GLY A 58 0.50 1.32 4.42
CA GLY A 58 0.42 0.08 5.17
C GLY A 58 -0.56 0.15 6.34
N GLN A 59 -0.56 1.26 7.08
CA GLN A 59 -1.51 1.50 8.18
C GLN A 59 -2.95 1.58 7.66
N LEU A 60 -3.18 2.32 6.57
CA LEU A 60 -4.47 2.40 5.89
C LEU A 60 -4.95 1.01 5.46
N PHE A 61 -4.08 0.21 4.84
CA PHE A 61 -4.43 -1.11 4.35
C PHE A 61 -4.86 -2.06 5.48
N VAL A 62 -4.14 -2.04 6.60
CA VAL A 62 -4.48 -2.82 7.80
C VAL A 62 -5.83 -2.39 8.36
N GLU A 63 -6.06 -1.09 8.53
CA GLU A 63 -7.36 -0.58 9.04
C GLU A 63 -8.52 -0.88 8.08
N MET A 64 -8.27 -0.86 6.77
CA MET A 64 -9.24 -1.28 5.77
C MET A 64 -9.61 -2.75 5.96
N CYS A 65 -8.63 -3.65 6.14
CA CYS A 65 -8.87 -5.08 6.38
C CYS A 65 -9.71 -5.32 7.64
N GLU A 66 -9.48 -4.53 8.69
CA GLU A 66 -10.18 -4.66 9.97
C GLU A 66 -11.65 -4.21 9.91
N LYS A 67 -11.91 -3.17 9.11
CA LYS A 67 -13.25 -2.58 8.97
C LYS A 67 -14.06 -3.22 7.84
N ASP A 68 -13.41 -3.69 6.78
CA ASP A 68 -14.02 -4.34 5.62
C ASP A 68 -13.53 -5.80 5.51
N LYS A 69 -14.30 -6.72 6.11
CA LYS A 69 -13.98 -8.15 6.13
C LYS A 69 -14.04 -8.79 4.75
N GLU A 70 -14.88 -8.27 3.84
CA GLU A 70 -14.98 -8.79 2.48
C GLU A 70 -13.72 -8.45 1.70
N PHE A 71 -13.30 -7.19 1.75
CA PHE A 71 -12.01 -6.75 1.24
C PHE A 71 -10.88 -7.59 1.82
N CYS A 72 -10.83 -7.72 3.15
CA CYS A 72 -9.79 -8.47 3.84
C CYS A 72 -9.69 -9.91 3.34
N THR A 73 -10.83 -10.57 3.19
CA THR A 73 -10.92 -11.93 2.62
C THR A 73 -10.43 -11.96 1.18
N SER A 74 -10.78 -10.97 0.36
CA SER A 74 -10.39 -10.87 -1.05
C SER A 74 -8.88 -10.74 -1.27
N VAL A 75 -8.19 -10.07 -0.34
CA VAL A 75 -6.74 -9.77 -0.42
C VAL A 75 -5.86 -10.71 0.40
N THR A 76 -6.44 -11.62 1.20
CA THR A 76 -5.66 -12.57 2.03
C THR A 76 -5.94 -14.04 1.74
N THR A 77 -7.15 -14.40 1.31
CA THR A 77 -7.56 -15.80 1.20
C THR A 77 -7.22 -16.38 -0.17
N ARG A 78 -6.28 -17.33 -0.19
CA ARG A 78 -5.98 -18.14 -1.38
C ARG A 78 -6.91 -19.36 -1.43
N SER A 79 -7.54 -19.60 -2.58
CA SER A 79 -8.24 -20.85 -2.85
C SER A 79 -8.13 -21.25 -4.32
N PRO A 80 -8.23 -22.54 -4.66
CA PRO A 80 -8.18 -22.99 -6.06
C PRO A 80 -9.30 -22.42 -6.93
N HIS A 81 -10.40 -21.97 -6.30
CA HIS A 81 -11.61 -21.49 -6.97
C HIS A 81 -11.70 -19.96 -7.04
N LYS A 82 -10.76 -19.23 -6.41
CA LYS A 82 -10.73 -17.76 -6.47
C LYS A 82 -9.65 -17.30 -7.44
N LYS A 83 -10.03 -16.40 -8.36
CA LYS A 83 -9.07 -15.71 -9.22
C LYS A 83 -8.09 -14.92 -8.35
N PHE A 84 -6.80 -15.04 -8.63
CA PHE A 84 -5.72 -14.38 -7.87
C PHE A 84 -5.65 -12.87 -8.06
N ILE A 85 -6.58 -12.28 -8.82
CA ILE A 85 -6.45 -10.92 -9.34
C ILE A 85 -6.54 -9.82 -8.27
N CYS A 86 -7.25 -10.09 -7.17
CA CYS A 86 -7.33 -9.20 -6.01
C CYS A 86 -6.24 -9.54 -4.96
N LEU A 87 -5.49 -10.63 -5.15
CA LEU A 87 -4.41 -11.08 -4.26
C LEU A 87 -3.03 -10.66 -4.77
N GLU A 88 -2.87 -10.58 -6.10
CA GLU A 88 -1.65 -10.18 -6.78
C GLU A 88 -1.68 -8.69 -7.10
N PHE A 89 -1.41 -7.86 -6.10
CA PHE A 89 -1.37 -6.41 -6.24
C PHE A 89 -0.27 -5.78 -5.37
N TRP A 90 0.03 -4.52 -5.72
CA TRP A 90 0.77 -3.57 -4.90
C TRP A 90 -0.23 -2.78 -4.05
N VAL A 91 0.05 -2.56 -2.76
CA VAL A 91 -0.85 -1.81 -1.86
C VAL A 91 -1.19 -0.44 -2.45
N GLU A 92 -0.24 0.12 -3.18
CA GLU A 92 -0.30 1.35 -3.94
C GLU A 92 -1.40 1.35 -5.01
N ASP A 93 -1.59 0.23 -5.73
CA ASP A 93 -2.65 0.09 -6.72
C ASP A 93 -4.02 0.15 -6.05
N PHE A 94 -4.15 -0.44 -4.85
CA PHE A 94 -5.38 -0.36 -4.08
C PHE A 94 -5.62 1.05 -3.54
N VAL A 95 -4.63 1.62 -2.87
CA VAL A 95 -4.72 2.94 -2.22
C VAL A 95 -5.04 4.04 -3.24
N HIS A 96 -4.48 3.97 -4.44
CA HIS A 96 -4.75 4.93 -5.51
C HIS A 96 -5.84 4.48 -6.49
N GLU A 97 -6.56 3.41 -6.18
CA GLU A 97 -7.67 2.91 -7.03
C GLU A 97 -7.23 2.72 -8.50
N HIS A 98 -6.08 2.09 -8.73
CA HIS A 98 -5.58 1.73 -10.07
C HIS A 98 -6.07 0.34 -10.51
N ASN A 99 -6.09 0.10 -11.83
CA ASN A 99 -6.39 -1.20 -12.45
C ASN A 99 -7.68 -1.85 -11.90
N GLN A 100 -7.60 -3.05 -11.32
CA GLN A 100 -8.74 -3.79 -10.76
C GLN A 100 -9.43 -3.05 -9.59
N TRP A 101 -8.76 -2.07 -9.01
CA TRP A 101 -9.25 -1.28 -7.89
C TRP A 101 -9.91 0.03 -8.34
N LYS A 102 -9.84 0.41 -9.62
CA LYS A 102 -10.52 1.61 -10.14
C LYS A 102 -12.02 1.39 -10.27
N ASP A 103 -12.78 2.48 -10.35
CA ASP A 103 -14.22 2.36 -10.57
C ASP A 103 -14.52 1.69 -11.92
N GLY A 104 -15.42 0.71 -11.91
CA GLY A 104 -15.71 -0.13 -13.07
C GLY A 104 -14.63 -1.16 -13.44
N GLY A 105 -13.49 -1.24 -12.73
CA GLY A 105 -12.40 -2.19 -13.03
C GLY A 105 -11.68 -1.89 -14.34
N TYR A 106 -10.85 -2.82 -14.82
CA TYR A 106 -10.19 -2.73 -16.12
C TYR A 106 -10.54 -3.90 -17.03
N ILE A 107 -10.42 -3.71 -18.34
CA ILE A 107 -10.70 -4.75 -19.32
C ILE A 107 -9.39 -5.45 -19.68
N ASP A 108 -9.36 -6.77 -19.53
CA ASP A 108 -8.31 -7.64 -20.05
C ASP A 108 -8.93 -8.74 -20.89
N ASN A 109 -8.46 -8.91 -22.13
CA ASN A 109 -8.99 -9.91 -23.06
C ASN A 109 -10.53 -9.94 -23.19
N GLY A 110 -11.16 -8.76 -23.15
CA GLY A 110 -12.61 -8.59 -23.23
C GLY A 110 -13.39 -8.93 -21.94
N GLN A 111 -12.70 -9.35 -20.87
CA GLN A 111 -13.32 -9.54 -19.55
C GLN A 111 -13.11 -8.32 -18.67
N ASN A 112 -14.16 -7.89 -17.99
CA ASN A 112 -14.03 -6.87 -16.95
C ASN A 112 -13.47 -7.49 -15.67
N ILE A 113 -12.38 -6.93 -15.18
CA ILE A 113 -11.69 -7.32 -13.96
C ILE A 113 -11.83 -6.19 -12.94
N SER A 114 -12.57 -6.50 -11.88
CA SER A 114 -12.80 -5.58 -10.76
C SER A 114 -12.73 -6.32 -9.44
N CYS A 115 -12.19 -5.66 -8.41
CA CYS A 115 -12.21 -6.13 -7.04
C CYS A 115 -13.23 -5.33 -6.21
N SER A 116 -14.04 -6.03 -5.42
CA SER A 116 -15.05 -5.45 -4.52
C SER A 116 -14.39 -4.97 -3.23
N PHE A 117 -14.74 -3.75 -2.80
CA PHE A 117 -14.36 -3.19 -1.50
C PHE A 117 -15.17 -1.92 -1.20
N ASN A 118 -15.18 -1.50 0.05
CA ASN A 118 -15.82 -0.24 0.46
C ASN A 118 -15.00 0.98 0.05
N ARG A 119 -15.30 1.54 -1.13
CA ARG A 119 -14.65 2.75 -1.65
C ARG A 119 -14.77 3.94 -0.71
N SER A 120 -15.95 4.19 -0.15
CA SER A 120 -16.18 5.33 0.76
C SER A 120 -15.27 5.27 1.98
N LEU A 121 -15.09 4.07 2.55
CA LEU A 121 -14.15 3.84 3.64
C LEU A 121 -12.69 4.11 3.21
N LEU A 122 -12.27 3.63 2.03
CA LEU A 122 -10.94 3.92 1.51
C LEU A 122 -10.70 5.44 1.42
N ARG A 123 -11.65 6.21 0.88
CA ARG A 123 -11.52 7.67 0.75
C ARG A 123 -11.34 8.34 2.11
N GLN A 124 -12.14 7.96 3.11
CA GLN A 124 -12.02 8.47 4.48
C GLN A 124 -10.66 8.12 5.12
N LEU A 125 -10.16 6.90 4.91
CA LEU A 125 -8.86 6.51 5.43
C LEU A 125 -7.70 7.23 4.73
N ARG A 126 -7.81 7.53 3.43
CA ARG A 126 -6.80 8.33 2.72
C ARG A 126 -6.66 9.73 3.33
N GLU A 127 -7.79 10.36 3.62
CA GLU A 127 -7.81 11.66 4.30
C GLU A 127 -7.16 11.57 5.69
N LYS A 128 -7.57 10.56 6.49
CA LYS A 128 -7.01 10.28 7.82
C LYS A 128 -5.48 10.15 7.81
N TYR A 129 -4.94 9.46 6.82
CA TYR A 129 -3.51 9.17 6.70
C TYR A 129 -2.74 10.16 5.80
N GLY A 130 -3.39 11.23 5.30
CA GLY A 130 -2.76 12.26 4.49
C GLY A 130 -2.24 11.77 3.13
N ILE A 131 -2.87 10.74 2.54
CA ILE A 131 -2.48 10.17 1.25
C ILE A 131 -3.17 10.94 0.12
N LYS A 132 -2.40 11.57 -0.77
CA LYS A 132 -2.94 12.38 -1.87
C LYS A 132 -3.24 11.52 -3.09
N HIS A 133 -4.30 11.85 -3.81
CA HIS A 133 -4.62 11.19 -5.07
C HIS A 133 -3.69 11.70 -6.18
N TYR A 134 -2.98 10.80 -6.87
CA TYR A 134 -1.95 11.20 -7.85
C TYR A 134 -2.50 11.93 -9.09
N PHE A 135 -3.81 11.93 -9.34
CA PHE A 135 -4.42 12.56 -10.51
C PHE A 135 -4.68 14.08 -10.39
N GLU A 136 -4.39 14.73 -9.27
CA GLU A 136 -4.56 16.19 -9.16
C GLU A 136 -3.39 17.02 -9.73
N ASN A 137 -2.27 16.40 -10.14
CA ASN A 137 -1.09 17.14 -10.61
C ASN A 137 -0.52 16.68 -11.98
N SER A 138 -1.22 15.83 -12.74
CA SER A 138 -0.76 15.36 -14.05
C SER A 138 -1.02 16.34 -15.22
N SER A 139 -1.37 17.60 -14.95
CA SER A 139 -1.55 18.66 -15.96
C SER A 139 -0.27 19.41 -16.35
N LYS A 140 0.92 18.91 -15.99
CA LYS A 140 2.18 19.38 -16.59
C LYS A 140 2.91 18.22 -17.26
N PRO A 141 3.02 18.21 -18.60
CA PRO A 141 3.83 17.22 -19.29
C PRO A 141 5.29 17.39 -18.85
N PHE A 142 5.91 16.30 -18.43
CA PHE A 142 7.36 16.19 -18.37
C PHE A 142 7.89 16.29 -19.80
N ILE A 143 8.40 17.46 -20.16
CA ILE A 143 9.23 17.64 -21.36
C ILE A 143 10.65 17.30 -20.91
N ILE A 144 11.20 16.20 -21.45
CA ILE A 144 12.64 15.92 -21.45
C ILE A 144 13.26 16.70 -22.62
#